data_AF-A0A7R9QHC5-F1
#
_entry.id   AF-A0A7R9QHC5-F1
#
_cell.length_a   1.000
_cell.length_b   1.000
_cell.length_c   1.000
_cell.angle_alpha   90.00
_cell.angle_beta   90.00
_cell.angle_gamma   90.00
#
_symmetry.space_group_name_H-M   'P 1'
#
loop_
_entity.id
_entity.type
_entity.pdbx_description
1 polymer ?
#
loop_
_entity_poly.entity_id
_entity_poly.type
_entity_poly.pdbx_seq_one_letter_code
_entity_poly.pdbx_strand_id
1 'polypeptide(L)'
;MFIRGLKRDVQMSDLYKCPDSDVCEKLVHKLENNWNRELTKKSPSFMRATVKTFIGPLVPSFILIFIGECVIDNGKTILLGYVLRFFANPETESLWRASVFAGALVASSLIFISFLHPAFFLAYRVAVKIRVCWCALMYKKTTIGQILNLMSNDVSRLDDVCVVTDNNI
;
A
#
# COMPACT_ATOMS: atom_id res chain seq x y z
N MET A 1 -20.37 3.93 -9.46
CA MET A 1 -20.92 3.31 -8.23
C MET A 1 -21.40 4.38 -7.25
N PHE A 2 -20.57 5.34 -6.84
CA PHE A 2 -20.92 6.40 -5.88
C PHE A 2 -22.25 7.14 -6.14
N ILE A 3 -22.45 7.71 -7.32
CA ILE A 3 -23.71 8.41 -7.65
C ILE A 3 -24.93 7.46 -7.63
N ARG A 4 -24.74 6.18 -7.95
CA ARG A 4 -25.82 5.18 -7.93
C ARG A 4 -26.15 4.76 -6.50
N GLY A 5 -25.13 4.57 -5.64
CA GLY A 5 -25.29 4.27 -4.22
C GLY A 5 -25.94 5.41 -3.43
N LEU A 6 -25.80 6.66 -3.90
CA LEU A 6 -26.53 7.81 -3.34
C LEU A 6 -28.03 7.80 -3.67
N LYS A 7 -28.45 7.09 -4.71
CA LYS A 7 -29.84 7.09 -5.21
C LYS A 7 -30.62 5.84 -4.79
N ARG A 8 -29.94 4.71 -4.61
CA ARG A 8 -30.54 3.44 -4.21
C ARG A 8 -29.47 2.53 -3.59
N ASP A 9 -29.92 1.55 -2.81
CA ASP A 9 -29.05 0.52 -2.27
C ASP A 9 -28.33 -0.23 -3.41
N VAL A 10 -27.03 -0.43 -3.21
CA VAL A 10 -26.15 -1.11 -4.15
C VAL A 10 -26.48 -2.60 -4.14
N GLN A 11 -26.80 -3.15 -5.31
CA GLN A 11 -27.05 -4.59 -5.45
C GLN A 11 -25.85 -5.31 -6.06
N MET A 12 -25.79 -6.63 -5.89
CA MET A 12 -24.69 -7.46 -6.42
C MET A 12 -24.53 -7.34 -7.95
N SER A 13 -25.62 -7.07 -8.67
CA SER A 13 -25.60 -6.83 -10.12
C SER A 13 -24.91 -5.51 -10.52
N ASP A 14 -24.76 -4.56 -9.58
CA ASP A 14 -24.07 -3.29 -9.81
C ASP A 14 -22.54 -3.40 -9.60
N LEU A 15 -22.05 -4.56 -9.13
CA LEU A 15 -20.63 -4.79 -8.91
C LEU A 15 -19.93 -5.12 -10.22
N TYR A 16 -18.82 -4.42 -10.47
CA TYR A 16 -17.96 -4.73 -11.59
C TYR A 16 -17.28 -6.08 -11.39
N LYS A 17 -17.15 -6.85 -12.47
CA LYS A 17 -16.32 -8.05 -12.49
C LYS A 17 -14.87 -7.67 -12.20
N CYS A 18 -14.17 -8.54 -11.44
CA CYS A 18 -12.75 -8.40 -11.22
C CYS A 18 -12.00 -8.34 -12.56
N PRO A 19 -11.12 -7.34 -12.79
CA PRO A 19 -10.31 -7.27 -13.99
C PRO A 19 -9.45 -8.53 -14.17
N ASP A 20 -9.21 -8.95 -15.41
CA ASP A 20 -8.39 -10.14 -15.69
C ASP A 20 -6.95 -10.00 -15.15
N SER A 21 -6.44 -8.76 -15.02
CA SER A 21 -5.15 -8.44 -14.41
C SER A 21 -5.07 -8.74 -12.91
N ASP A 22 -6.22 -8.84 -12.24
CA ASP A 22 -6.35 -9.07 -10.80
C ASP A 22 -6.79 -10.50 -10.46
N VAL A 23 -6.96 -11.36 -11.48
CA VAL A 23 -7.22 -12.79 -11.29
C VAL A 23 -6.02 -13.45 -10.61
N CYS A 24 -6.26 -14.00 -9.42
CA CYS A 24 -5.22 -14.51 -8.53
C CYS A 24 -4.81 -15.97 -8.79
N GLU A 25 -5.45 -16.69 -9.72
CA GLU A 25 -5.21 -18.14 -9.92
C GLU A 25 -3.72 -18.46 -10.16
N LYS A 26 -3.06 -17.71 -11.05
CA LYS A 26 -1.62 -17.85 -11.31
C LYS A 26 -0.77 -17.58 -10.06
N LEU A 27 -1.17 -16.59 -9.24
CA LEU A 27 -0.48 -16.25 -7.99
C LEU A 27 -0.67 -17.32 -6.92
N VAL A 28 -1.86 -17.93 -6.83
CA VAL A 28 -2.17 -19.06 -5.94
C VAL A 28 -1.25 -20.23 -6.28
N HIS A 29 -1.18 -20.62 -7.56
CA HIS A 29 -0.30 -21.72 -7.99
C HIS A 29 1.18 -21.41 -7.73
N LYS A 30 1.61 -20.17 -7.95
CA LYS A 30 2.99 -19.74 -7.67
C LYS A 30 3.31 -19.80 -6.16
N LEU A 31 2.38 -19.38 -5.31
CA LEU A 31 2.50 -19.46 -3.86
C LEU A 31 2.57 -20.93 -3.40
N GLU A 32 1.68 -21.77 -3.92
CA GLU A 32 1.62 -23.21 -3.61
C GLU A 32 2.94 -23.91 -3.98
N ASN A 33 3.50 -23.63 -5.16
CA ASN A 33 4.78 -24.19 -5.57
C ASN A 33 5.95 -23.70 -4.69
N ASN A 34 5.98 -22.40 -4.37
CA ASN A 34 6.99 -21.86 -3.45
C ASN A 34 6.87 -22.45 -2.04
N TRP A 35 5.64 -22.69 -1.56
CA TRP A 35 5.38 -23.32 -0.27
C TRP A 35 5.85 -24.78 -0.26
N ASN A 36 5.50 -25.57 -1.27
CA ASN A 36 5.94 -26.96 -1.40
C ASN A 36 7.48 -27.07 -1.44
N ARG A 37 8.16 -26.12 -2.08
CA ARG A 37 9.63 -26.06 -2.07
C ARG A 37 10.20 -25.61 -0.72
N GLU A 38 9.50 -24.76 0.03
CA GLU A 38 9.95 -24.36 1.36
C GLU A 38 9.83 -25.52 2.36
N LEU A 39 8.84 -26.40 2.20
CA LEU A 39 8.65 -27.61 3.02
C LEU A 39 9.81 -28.60 2.95
N THR A 40 10.63 -28.58 1.89
CA THR A 40 11.82 -29.46 1.79
C THR A 40 13.01 -28.96 2.60
N LYS A 41 12.92 -27.78 3.23
CA LYS A 41 13.99 -27.20 4.04
C LYS A 41 13.89 -27.62 5.50
N LYS A 42 15.03 -27.60 6.20
CA LYS A 42 15.13 -27.92 7.63
C LYS A 42 14.25 -27.03 8.53
N SER A 43 14.01 -25.77 8.13
CA SER A 43 13.14 -24.82 8.83
C SER A 43 12.18 -24.14 7.86
N PRO A 44 11.03 -24.77 7.55
CA PRO A 44 10.07 -24.21 6.62
C PRO A 44 9.40 -22.96 7.20
N SER A 45 9.17 -21.94 6.36
CA SER A 45 8.49 -20.71 6.76
C SER A 45 7.53 -20.24 5.67
N PHE A 46 6.24 -20.19 5.99
CA PHE A 46 5.22 -19.74 5.05
C PHE A 46 5.41 -18.28 4.63
N MET A 47 5.92 -17.44 5.54
CA MET A 47 6.23 -16.05 5.25
C MET A 47 7.31 -15.91 4.18
N ARG A 48 8.36 -16.77 4.19
CA ARG A 48 9.39 -16.76 3.13
C ARG A 48 8.81 -17.12 1.77
N ALA A 49 7.93 -18.11 1.71
CA ALA A 49 7.23 -18.49 0.48
C ALA A 49 6.31 -17.36 -0.03
N THR A 50 5.63 -16.66 0.88
CA THR A 50 4.79 -15.51 0.55
C THR A 50 5.63 -14.35 0.02
N VAL A 51 6.65 -13.90 0.75
CA VAL A 51 7.53 -12.80 0.32
C VAL A 51 8.13 -13.10 -1.04
N LYS A 52 8.63 -14.31 -1.28
CA LYS A 52 9.19 -14.70 -2.59
C LYS A 52 8.17 -14.64 -3.73
N THR A 53 6.89 -14.81 -3.43
CA THR A 53 5.82 -14.77 -4.43
C THR A 53 5.41 -13.34 -4.76
N PHE A 54 5.33 -12.46 -3.76
CA PHE A 54 4.74 -11.12 -3.87
C PHE A 54 5.75 -9.96 -3.86
N ILE A 55 7.04 -10.21 -3.64
CA ILE A 55 8.06 -9.15 -3.64
C ILE A 55 8.11 -8.39 -4.98
N GLY A 56 8.02 -9.10 -6.11
CA GLY A 56 8.04 -8.47 -7.44
C GLY A 56 6.91 -7.44 -7.64
N PRO A 57 5.64 -7.84 -7.42
CA PRO A 57 4.50 -6.90 -7.45
C PRO A 57 4.58 -5.76 -6.42
N LEU A 58 5.28 -5.96 -5.31
CA LEU A 58 5.38 -4.98 -4.22
C LEU A 58 6.47 -3.93 -4.43
N VAL A 59 7.55 -4.27 -5.14
CA VAL A 59 8.70 -3.39 -5.40
C VAL A 59 8.32 -2.00 -5.96
N PRO A 60 7.44 -1.86 -6.97
CA PRO A 60 7.14 -0.54 -7.51
C PRO A 60 6.43 0.37 -6.49
N SER A 61 5.66 -0.21 -5.56
CA SER A 61 5.06 0.56 -4.46
C SER A 61 6.14 1.12 -3.54
N PHE A 62 7.11 0.30 -3.16
CA PHE A 62 8.23 0.74 -2.32
C PHE A 62 9.08 1.81 -3.00
N ILE A 63 9.32 1.70 -4.31
CA ILE A 63 10.07 2.71 -5.05
C ILE A 63 9.35 4.06 -5.02
N LEU A 64 8.02 4.07 -5.23
CA LEU A 64 7.23 5.31 -5.20
C LEU A 64 7.21 5.94 -3.80
N ILE A 65 7.03 5.14 -2.74
CA ILE A 65 7.10 5.62 -1.35
C ILE A 65 8.50 6.20 -1.08
N PHE A 66 9.56 5.47 -1.45
CA PHE A 66 10.93 5.92 -1.24
C PHE A 66 11.21 7.26 -1.91
N ILE A 67 10.76 7.47 -3.16
CA ILE A 67 10.91 8.75 -3.86
C ILE A 67 10.09 9.85 -3.15
N GLY A 68 8.84 9.55 -2.78
CA GLY A 68 7.97 10.48 -2.06
C GLY A 68 8.60 10.97 -0.75
N GLU A 69 8.95 10.04 0.13
CA GLU A 69 9.44 10.32 1.47
C GLU A 69 10.90 10.85 1.45
N CYS A 70 11.81 10.13 0.79
CA CYS A 70 13.23 10.46 0.88
C CYS A 70 13.63 11.66 0.04
N VAL A 71 12.91 11.96 -1.05
CA VAL A 71 13.27 13.09 -1.94
C VAL A 71 12.32 14.27 -1.75
N ILE A 72 11.01 14.05 -1.89
CA ILE A 72 10.06 15.16 -1.92
C ILE A 72 9.84 15.73 -0.51
N ASP A 73 9.63 14.88 0.49
CA ASP A 73 9.35 15.34 1.85
C ASP A 73 10.57 15.98 2.53
N ASN A 74 11.76 15.43 2.29
CA ASN A 74 13.03 16.05 2.67
C ASN A 74 13.22 17.44 2.00
N GLY A 75 12.88 17.55 0.71
CA GLY A 75 12.91 18.82 -0.02
C GLY A 75 11.96 19.87 0.57
N LYS A 76 10.74 19.47 0.96
CA LYS A 76 9.78 20.35 1.65
C LYS A 76 10.35 20.89 2.96
N THR A 77 11.02 20.05 3.74
CA THR A 77 11.65 20.46 5.02
C THR A 77 12.70 21.56 4.81
N ILE A 78 13.49 21.46 3.74
CA ILE A 78 14.48 22.49 3.37
C ILE A 78 13.77 23.78 2.95
N LEU A 79 12.74 23.70 2.11
CA LEU A 79 11.95 24.85 1.66
C LEU A 79 11.29 25.58 2.84
N LEU A 80 10.75 24.83 3.80
CA LEU A 80 10.19 25.38 5.03
C LEU A 80 11.25 26.16 5.82
N GLY A 81 12.48 25.65 5.90
CA GLY A 81 13.60 26.36 6.51
C GLY A 81 13.88 27.72 5.88
N TYR A 82 13.79 27.85 4.56
CA TYR A 82 13.92 29.15 3.88
C TYR A 82 12.77 30.11 4.18
N VAL A 83 11.54 29.60 4.25
CA VAL A 83 10.37 30.41 4.64
C VAL A 83 10.50 30.90 6.08
N LEU A 84 10.95 30.05 7.00
CA LEU A 84 11.16 30.43 8.41
C LEU A 84 12.26 31.49 8.58
N ARG A 85 13.32 31.45 7.76
CA ARG A 85 14.39 32.47 7.80
C ARG A 85 13.87 33.87 7.46
N PHE A 86 12.94 33.99 6.53
CA PHE A 86 12.30 35.26 6.22
C PHE A 86 11.54 35.82 7.44
N PHE A 87 10.78 34.97 8.14
CA PHE A 87 10.08 35.40 9.35
C PHE A 87 11.03 35.74 10.51
N ALA A 88 12.19 35.10 10.58
CA ALA A 88 13.20 35.40 11.59
C ALA A 88 13.93 36.73 11.37
N ASN A 89 14.15 37.13 10.10
CA ASN A 89 14.84 38.38 9.75
C ASN A 89 14.11 39.12 8.61
N PRO A 90 12.94 39.71 8.88
CA PRO A 90 12.10 40.30 7.83
C PRO A 90 12.69 41.57 7.22
N GLU A 91 13.64 42.23 7.88
CA GLU A 91 14.28 43.47 7.40
C GLU A 91 15.38 43.22 6.35
N THR A 92 16.00 42.03 6.35
CA THR A 92 17.11 41.68 5.46
C THR A 92 16.69 40.79 4.29
N GLU A 93 15.59 40.05 4.43
CA GLU A 93 15.13 39.08 3.44
C GLU A 93 14.02 39.64 2.54
N SER A 94 14.08 39.30 1.24
CA SER A 94 13.12 39.80 0.25
C SER A 94 11.80 39.03 0.28
N LEU A 95 10.68 39.76 0.44
CA LEU A 95 9.32 39.20 0.43
C LEU A 95 9.02 38.36 -0.83
N TRP A 96 9.53 38.79 -2.00
CA TRP A 96 9.38 38.07 -3.25
C TRP A 96 10.00 36.66 -3.16
N ARG A 97 11.22 36.55 -2.64
CA ARG A 97 11.91 35.26 -2.50
C ARG A 97 11.17 34.35 -1.52
N ALA A 98 10.74 34.89 -0.38
CA ALA A 98 9.96 34.14 0.60
C ALA A 98 8.64 33.62 0.02
N SER A 99 7.95 34.46 -0.77
CA SER A 99 6.70 34.11 -1.44
C SER A 99 6.91 32.99 -2.47
N VAL A 100 8.01 33.02 -3.23
CA VAL A 100 8.37 31.95 -4.17
C VAL A 100 8.66 30.64 -3.45
N PHE A 101 9.42 30.65 -2.35
CA PHE A 101 9.68 29.44 -1.56
C PHE A 101 8.42 28.88 -0.90
N ALA A 102 7.53 29.73 -0.39
CA ALA A 102 6.24 29.32 0.13
C ALA A 102 5.36 28.69 -0.96
N GLY A 103 5.32 29.28 -2.15
CA GLY A 103 4.63 28.70 -3.31
C GLY A 103 5.21 27.33 -3.70
N ALA A 104 6.53 27.20 -3.73
CA ALA A 104 7.22 25.94 -4.00
C ALA A 104 6.94 24.87 -2.93
N LEU A 105 6.79 25.27 -1.66
CA LEU A 105 6.41 24.36 -0.56
C LEU A 105 4.98 23.81 -0.75
N VAL A 106 4.03 24.65 -1.15
CA VAL A 106 2.66 24.19 -1.45
C VAL A 106 2.65 23.28 -2.69
N ALA A 107 3.37 23.65 -3.74
CA ALA A 107 3.45 22.84 -4.96
C ALA A 107 4.10 21.46 -4.69
N SER A 108 5.19 21.41 -3.93
CA SER A 108 5.83 20.14 -3.54
C SER A 108 4.94 19.27 -2.67
N SER A 109 4.07 19.85 -1.84
CA SER A 109 3.07 19.10 -1.07
C SER A 109 2.02 18.43 -1.98
N LEU A 110 1.56 19.11 -3.02
CA LEU A 110 0.65 18.51 -4.02
C LEU A 110 1.32 17.40 -4.83
N ILE A 111 2.60 17.59 -5.18
CA ILE A 111 3.39 16.57 -5.87
C ILE A 111 3.56 15.34 -4.97
N PHE A 112 3.89 15.52 -3.69
CA PHE A 112 4.00 14.42 -2.73
C PHE A 112 2.72 13.57 -2.67
N ILE A 113 1.56 14.20 -2.50
CA ILE A 113 0.26 13.51 -2.46
C ILE A 113 0.00 12.73 -3.76
N SER A 114 0.40 13.30 -4.89
CA SER A 114 0.25 12.66 -6.21
C SER A 114 1.10 11.39 -6.37
N PHE A 115 2.22 11.27 -5.65
CA PHE A 115 3.04 10.06 -5.60
C PHE A 115 2.53 9.06 -4.56
N LEU A 116 2.07 9.57 -3.42
CA LEU A 116 1.63 8.78 -2.28
C LEU A 116 0.39 7.92 -2.62
N HIS A 117 -0.61 8.51 -3.28
CA HIS A 117 -1.85 7.80 -3.61
C HIS A 117 -1.64 6.57 -4.52
N PRO A 118 -0.96 6.67 -5.68
CA PRO A 118 -0.65 5.50 -6.51
C PRO A 118 0.19 4.45 -5.78
N ALA A 119 1.10 4.87 -4.91
CA ALA A 119 1.95 3.96 -4.15
C ALA A 119 1.10 3.12 -3.19
N PHE A 120 0.30 3.75 -2.33
CA PHE A 120 -0.59 3.01 -1.43
C PHE A 120 -1.61 2.16 -2.17
N PHE A 121 -2.15 2.67 -3.28
CA PHE A 121 -3.07 1.88 -4.10
C PHE A 121 -2.42 0.59 -4.63
N LEU A 122 -1.15 0.64 -5.04
CA LEU A 122 -0.41 -0.53 -5.48
C LEU A 122 -0.11 -1.49 -4.31
N ALA A 123 0.34 -0.98 -3.17
CA ALA A 123 0.53 -1.79 -1.95
C ALA A 123 -0.77 -2.52 -1.55
N TYR A 124 -1.88 -1.79 -1.49
CA TYR A 124 -3.18 -2.33 -1.14
C TYR A 124 -3.64 -3.42 -2.12
N ARG A 125 -3.45 -3.19 -3.44
CA ARG A 125 -3.72 -4.21 -4.45
C ARG A 125 -2.94 -5.49 -4.21
N VAL A 126 -1.66 -5.39 -3.84
CA VAL A 126 -0.85 -6.58 -3.50
C VAL A 126 -1.34 -7.25 -2.22
N ALA A 127 -1.70 -6.48 -1.19
CA ALA A 127 -2.22 -7.01 0.07
C ALA A 127 -3.51 -7.83 -0.14
N VAL A 128 -4.46 -7.32 -0.93
CA VAL A 128 -5.68 -8.06 -1.27
C VAL A 128 -5.36 -9.36 -2.00
N LYS A 129 -4.39 -9.34 -2.94
CA LYS A 129 -3.94 -10.55 -3.65
C LYS A 129 -3.32 -11.57 -2.70
N ILE A 130 -2.53 -11.12 -1.71
CA ILE A 130 -1.97 -11.99 -0.66
C ILE A 130 -3.09 -12.67 0.11
N ARG A 131 -4.07 -11.89 0.60
CA ARG A 131 -5.21 -12.42 1.35
C ARG A 131 -5.98 -13.47 0.56
N VAL A 132 -6.39 -13.15 -0.67
CA VAL A 132 -7.09 -14.09 -1.55
C VAL A 132 -6.28 -15.37 -1.75
N CYS A 133 -4.96 -15.27 -1.95
CA CYS A 133 -4.11 -16.44 -2.14
C CYS A 133 -3.98 -17.30 -0.86
N TRP A 134 -3.85 -16.67 0.30
CA TRP A 134 -3.80 -17.38 1.59
C TRP A 134 -5.11 -18.09 1.87
N CYS A 135 -6.24 -17.42 1.66
CA CYS A 135 -7.58 -18.00 1.81
C CYS A 135 -7.77 -19.22 0.89
N ALA A 136 -7.40 -19.08 -0.39
CA ALA A 136 -7.49 -20.17 -1.36
C ALA A 136 -6.61 -21.36 -0.98
N LEU A 137 -5.39 -21.12 -0.49
CA LEU A 137 -4.48 -22.18 -0.08
C LEU A 137 -4.95 -22.90 1.19
N MET A 138 -5.48 -22.15 2.17
CA MET A 138 -6.08 -22.74 3.38
C MET A 138 -7.30 -23.59 3.02
N TYR A 139 -8.16 -23.10 2.12
CA TYR A 139 -9.34 -23.85 1.66
C TYR A 139 -8.97 -25.20 1.04
N LYS A 140 -7.86 -25.27 0.29
CA LYS A 140 -7.36 -26.53 -0.28
C LYS A 140 -6.78 -27.51 0.76
N LYS A 141 -6.39 -27.04 1.94
CA LYS A 141 -5.56 -27.82 2.89
C LYS A 141 -6.27 -28.17 4.20
N THR A 142 -7.42 -27.57 4.50
CA THR A 142 -8.10 -27.70 5.81
C THR A 142 -9.59 -28.00 5.67
N THR A 143 -10.20 -28.56 6.72
CA THR A 143 -11.64 -28.79 6.83
C THR A 143 -12.40 -27.46 7.00
N ILE A 144 -13.55 -27.31 6.34
CA ILE A 144 -14.32 -26.06 6.19
C ILE A 144 -14.58 -25.33 7.53
N GLY A 145 -14.87 -26.04 8.62
CA GLY A 145 -15.19 -25.45 9.92
C GLY A 145 -14.02 -24.75 10.62
N GLN A 146 -12.78 -25.25 10.48
CA GLN A 146 -11.59 -24.62 11.07
C GLN A 146 -11.15 -23.39 10.27
N ILE A 147 -11.38 -23.40 8.95
CA ILE A 147 -11.05 -22.28 8.05
C ILE A 147 -11.89 -21.05 8.39
N LEU A 148 -13.20 -21.20 8.61
CA LEU A 148 -14.07 -20.07 8.92
C LEU A 148 -13.65 -19.32 10.20
N ASN A 149 -13.22 -20.06 11.22
CA ASN A 149 -12.77 -19.49 12.48
C ASN A 149 -11.42 -18.76 12.35
N LEU A 150 -10.48 -19.34 11.60
CA LEU A 150 -9.18 -18.72 11.28
C LEU A 150 -9.34 -17.46 10.42
N MET A 151 -10.15 -17.53 9.36
CA MET A 151 -10.38 -16.43 8.43
C MET A 151 -11.01 -15.20 9.10
N SER A 152 -11.97 -15.40 9.99
CA SER A 152 -12.66 -14.28 10.66
C SER A 152 -11.77 -13.53 11.65
N ASN A 153 -10.77 -14.19 12.22
CA ASN A 153 -9.93 -13.62 13.30
C ASN A 153 -8.56 -13.14 12.78
N ASP A 154 -7.93 -13.91 11.87
CA ASP A 154 -6.57 -13.61 11.43
C ASP A 154 -6.53 -12.69 10.20
N VAL A 155 -7.55 -12.70 9.33
CA VAL A 155 -7.60 -11.77 8.18
C VAL A 155 -7.64 -10.34 8.68
N SER A 156 -8.53 -10.02 9.62
CA SER A 156 -8.63 -8.69 10.23
C SER A 156 -7.30 -8.20 10.83
N ARG A 157 -6.51 -9.09 11.45
CA ARG A 157 -5.19 -8.76 12.00
C ARG A 157 -4.11 -8.58 10.94
N LEU A 158 -4.17 -9.30 9.83
CA LEU A 158 -3.23 -9.13 8.71
C LEU A 158 -3.49 -7.83 7.96
N ASP A 159 -4.75 -7.42 7.88
CA ASP A 159 -5.15 -6.12 7.36
C ASP A 159 -4.48 -5.02 8.18
N ASP A 160 -4.58 -5.11 9.50
CA ASP A 160 -3.95 -4.17 10.40
C ASP A 160 -2.43 -4.21 10.26
N VAL A 161 -1.76 -5.36 10.21
CA VAL A 161 -0.28 -5.39 10.05
C VAL A 161 0.18 -4.77 8.72
N CYS A 162 -0.59 -4.93 7.64
CA CYS A 162 -0.29 -4.28 6.36
C CYS A 162 -0.59 -2.77 6.36
N VAL A 163 -1.41 -2.27 7.28
CA VAL A 163 -1.82 -0.86 7.39
C VAL A 163 -1.07 -0.12 8.52
N VAL A 164 -0.68 -0.80 9.60
CA VAL A 164 -0.02 -0.23 10.81
C VAL A 164 1.40 0.25 10.54
N THR A 165 1.88 0.18 9.31
CA THR A 165 3.04 0.98 8.89
C THR A 165 2.74 2.49 8.82
N ASP A 166 1.48 2.92 8.97
CA ASP A 166 1.07 4.34 8.96
C ASP A 166 0.85 4.97 10.36
N ASN A 167 0.98 4.24 11.48
CA ASN A 167 0.59 4.77 12.81
C ASN A 167 1.72 4.83 13.86
N ASN A 168 2.98 4.89 13.44
CA ASN A 168 4.11 5.14 14.36
C ASN A 168 5.11 6.16 13.80
N ILE A 169 4.60 7.33 13.40
CA ILE A 169 5.33 8.60 13.37
C ILE A 169 4.43 9.67 13.98
#